data_AF-A0AAU9QFX6-F1
#
_entry.id   AF-A0AAU9QFX6-F1
#
_cell.length_a   1.000
_cell.length_b   1.000
_cell.length_c   1.000
_cell.angle_alpha   90.00
_cell.angle_beta   90.00
_cell.angle_gamma   90.00
#
_symmetry.space_group_name_H-M   'P 1'
#
loop_
_entity.id
_entity.type
_entity.pdbx_description
1 polymer ?
#
loop_
_entity_poly.entity_id
_entity_poly.type
_entity_poly.pdbx_seq_one_letter_code
_entity_poly.pdbx_strand_id
1 'polypeptide(L)'
;MNVSRSLQSVTLRYTVPIVFIALFTNFTYWAYQQVDEAKSLARYHVKSAEVNLGTIVGGYRDLLRAMSNDEHFTESELSLKERASRAVSYKEAFELAGIGFSDGVGNMVSTHNNKVHSIAHRDYFHQVIRTQKTVMTDVLTDISNGNIVYVLCRPMFDLLGDLQGTISASIHFSEIQHALKTDNEDDIYSVLLDDELNVISHSRDAQYVGVNLFNYGYEKLFDREANLHALSNSSSGGFFTYSSPFDLSYIEFRKIEDTPWILLSKAKFSSLLGEGTTMFGVNVLLIIAIYLVITRLMGKQVVGLTQPLDRFLEESKVVFNDSSMELKEHFEQVLQASRNGVFCSRSGLLTREYFLRGAEKSLSLSNTPKACIFFDMDNLKYINDTYGHLAGDKVIALFVAVLRESFGHKRDIIGRFGGDEFVVLTQEFRTRRELELKLDKFLAKLQSTADRLGIDISLTASIGIVLTEGVGRDIDILLHCSDMAVYRAKQLGKGRYAFYHTSMVEVPIFS
;
A
#
# COMPACT_ATOMS: atom_id res chain seq x y z
N MET A 1 -1.81 -42.45 4.06
CA MET A 1 -1.88 -40.98 3.93
C MET A 1 -3.28 -40.57 4.31
N ASN A 2 -3.43 -39.68 5.29
CA ASN A 2 -4.73 -39.25 5.79
C ASN A 2 -5.13 -38.00 5.00
N VAL A 3 -6.08 -38.12 4.08
CA VAL A 3 -6.44 -37.09 3.10
C VAL A 3 -6.99 -35.86 3.81
N SER A 4 -7.73 -36.06 4.91
CA SER A 4 -8.18 -35.01 5.82
C SER A 4 -7.05 -34.10 6.33
N ARG A 5 -5.93 -34.68 6.80
CA ARG A 5 -4.79 -33.91 7.34
C ARG A 5 -4.06 -33.12 6.25
N SER A 6 -3.96 -33.68 5.04
CA SER A 6 -3.34 -32.99 3.91
C SER A 6 -4.17 -31.80 3.44
N LEU A 7 -5.49 -31.93 3.39
CA LEU A 7 -6.37 -30.82 3.01
C LEU A 7 -6.45 -29.74 4.10
N GLN A 8 -6.43 -30.11 5.37
CA GLN A 8 -6.34 -29.15 6.47
C GLN A 8 -5.05 -28.31 6.41
N SER A 9 -3.90 -28.90 6.10
CA SER A 9 -2.64 -28.15 5.98
C SER A 9 -2.66 -27.19 4.79
N VAL A 10 -3.27 -27.58 3.67
CA VAL A 10 -3.47 -26.71 2.51
C VAL A 10 -4.41 -25.54 2.86
N THR A 11 -5.48 -25.80 3.60
CA THR A 11 -6.44 -24.76 4.00
C THR A 11 -5.77 -23.72 4.92
N LEU A 12 -5.00 -24.17 5.92
CA LEU A 12 -4.19 -23.32 6.79
C LEU A 12 -3.19 -22.45 6.02
N ARG A 13 -2.59 -22.99 4.95
CA ARG A 13 -1.63 -22.27 4.10
C ARG A 13 -2.25 -21.05 3.42
N TYR A 14 -3.55 -21.08 3.13
CA TYR A 14 -4.26 -19.98 2.47
C TYR A 14 -5.01 -19.06 3.45
N THR A 15 -5.45 -19.54 4.61
CA THR A 15 -6.15 -18.70 5.59
C THR A 15 -5.22 -17.83 6.43
N VAL A 16 -4.00 -18.29 6.75
CA VAL A 16 -3.02 -17.51 7.53
C VAL A 16 -2.63 -16.19 6.84
N PRO A 17 -2.31 -16.15 5.53
CA PRO A 17 -2.04 -14.89 4.84
C PRO A 17 -3.21 -13.91 4.87
N ILE A 18 -4.47 -14.40 4.79
CA ILE A 18 -5.66 -13.55 4.82
C ILE A 18 -5.80 -12.84 6.17
N VAL A 19 -5.57 -13.56 7.27
CA VAL A 19 -5.58 -12.96 8.61
C VAL A 19 -4.44 -11.97 8.77
N PHE A 20 -3.25 -12.30 8.25
CA PHE A 20 -2.13 -11.38 8.28
C PHE A 20 -2.45 -10.07 7.54
N ILE A 21 -3.08 -10.15 6.37
CA ILE A 21 -3.54 -8.96 5.62
C ILE A 21 -4.56 -8.16 6.44
N ALA A 22 -5.52 -8.83 7.10
CA ALA A 22 -6.52 -8.15 7.93
C ALA A 22 -5.90 -7.45 9.14
N LEU A 23 -4.97 -8.12 9.84
CA LEU A 23 -4.23 -7.53 10.96
C LEU A 23 -3.35 -6.36 10.50
N PHE A 24 -2.66 -6.52 9.37
CA PHE A 24 -1.83 -5.46 8.80
C PHE A 24 -2.68 -4.24 8.40
N THR A 25 -3.84 -4.46 7.79
CA THR A 25 -4.77 -3.38 7.42
C THR A 25 -5.34 -2.67 8.65
N ASN A 26 -5.67 -3.41 9.71
CA ASN A 26 -6.10 -2.81 10.99
C ASN A 26 -4.97 -1.99 11.62
N PHE A 27 -3.73 -2.48 11.56
CA PHE A 27 -2.56 -1.75 12.05
C PHE A 27 -2.28 -0.48 11.25
N THR A 28 -2.30 -0.53 9.90
CA THR A 28 -2.08 0.65 9.07
C THR A 28 -3.18 1.69 9.25
N TYR A 29 -4.44 1.27 9.40
CA TYR A 29 -5.56 2.16 9.70
C TYR A 29 -5.40 2.83 11.07
N TRP A 30 -5.07 2.06 12.10
CA TRP A 30 -4.81 2.59 13.43
C TRP A 30 -3.63 3.59 13.42
N ALA A 31 -2.51 3.22 12.78
CA ALA A 31 -1.35 4.10 12.68
C ALA A 31 -1.68 5.40 11.93
N TYR A 32 -2.48 5.33 10.86
CA TYR A 32 -2.95 6.51 10.14
C TYR A 32 -3.79 7.43 11.04
N GLN A 33 -4.74 6.87 11.80
CA GLN A 33 -5.57 7.64 12.74
C GLN A 33 -4.73 8.35 13.80
N GLN A 34 -3.74 7.67 14.38
CA GLN A 34 -2.84 8.28 15.37
C GLN A 34 -2.03 9.44 14.79
N VAL A 35 -1.57 9.31 13.54
CA VAL A 35 -0.88 10.41 12.84
C VAL A 35 -1.80 11.59 12.56
N ASP A 36 -3.03 11.32 12.11
CA ASP A 36 -3.99 12.38 11.81
C ASP A 36 -4.44 13.12 13.07
N GLU A 37 -4.63 12.39 14.17
CA GLU A 37 -4.96 12.93 15.49
C GLU A 37 -3.82 13.83 16.00
N ALA A 38 -2.56 13.39 15.93
CA ALA A 38 -1.40 14.20 16.31
C ALA A 38 -1.31 15.51 15.52
N LYS A 39 -1.53 15.44 14.21
CA LYS A 39 -1.55 16.62 13.33
C LYS A 39 -2.69 17.56 13.66
N SER A 40 -3.89 17.02 13.86
CA SER A 40 -5.08 17.81 14.17
C SER A 40 -4.96 18.50 15.52
N LEU A 41 -4.42 17.81 16.53
CA LEU A 41 -4.14 18.38 17.84
C LEU A 41 -3.11 19.50 17.74
N ALA A 42 -1.94 19.25 17.13
CA ALA A 42 -0.92 20.29 16.95
C ALA A 42 -1.47 21.53 16.22
N ARG A 43 -2.24 21.35 15.14
CA ARG A 43 -2.89 22.44 14.41
C ARG A 43 -3.87 23.24 15.26
N TYR A 44 -4.73 22.54 16.01
CA TYR A 44 -5.71 23.19 16.87
C TYR A 44 -5.03 24.04 17.95
N HIS A 45 -4.00 23.49 18.60
CA HIS A 45 -3.30 24.18 19.67
C HIS A 45 -2.48 25.38 19.19
N VAL A 46 -1.73 25.25 18.07
CA VAL A 46 -1.05 26.41 17.47
C VAL A 46 -2.07 27.49 17.13
N LYS A 47 -3.22 27.11 16.57
CA LYS A 47 -4.24 28.10 16.18
C LYS A 47 -4.85 28.79 17.38
N SER A 48 -5.13 28.05 18.45
CA SER A 48 -5.64 28.61 19.70
C SER A 48 -4.64 29.58 20.33
N ALA A 49 -3.38 29.18 20.45
CA ALA A 49 -2.31 30.02 20.99
C ALA A 49 -2.05 31.26 20.11
N GLU A 50 -2.11 31.14 18.78
CA GLU A 50 -2.03 32.28 17.85
C GLU A 50 -3.14 33.32 18.12
N VAL A 51 -4.38 32.85 18.32
CA VAL A 51 -5.53 33.74 18.60
C VAL A 51 -5.37 34.43 19.97
N ASN A 52 -4.95 33.69 20.99
CA ASN A 52 -4.71 34.25 22.32
C ASN A 52 -3.60 35.31 22.29
N LEU A 53 -2.46 34.99 21.67
CA LEU A 53 -1.35 35.93 21.50
C LEU A 53 -1.76 37.14 20.67
N GLY A 54 -2.49 36.94 19.57
CA GLY A 54 -3.00 38.02 18.73
C GLY A 54 -3.95 38.95 19.48
N THR A 55 -4.77 38.41 20.40
CA THR A 55 -5.66 39.21 21.26
C THR A 55 -4.87 40.06 22.24
N ILE A 56 -3.84 39.49 22.88
CA ILE A 56 -2.97 40.19 23.84
C ILE A 56 -2.17 41.29 23.12
N VAL A 57 -1.41 40.92 22.08
CA VAL A 57 -0.57 41.85 21.32
C VAL A 57 -1.42 42.92 20.63
N GLY A 58 -2.55 42.53 20.06
CA GLY A 58 -3.51 43.45 19.45
C GLY A 58 -4.09 44.45 20.44
N GLY A 59 -4.52 43.99 21.61
CA GLY A 59 -5.05 44.84 22.68
C GLY A 59 -4.03 45.89 23.16
N TYR A 60 -2.78 45.48 23.39
CA TYR A 60 -1.73 46.41 23.78
C TYR A 60 -1.30 47.37 22.66
N ARG A 61 -1.32 46.91 21.41
CA ARG A 61 -1.08 47.78 20.26
C ARG A 61 -2.14 48.87 20.16
N ASP A 62 -3.40 48.52 20.34
CA ASP A 62 -4.52 49.47 20.28
C ASP A 62 -4.48 50.44 21.46
N LEU A 63 -4.12 49.97 22.67
CA LEU A 63 -3.86 50.81 23.83
C LEU A 63 -2.76 51.84 23.55
N LEU A 64 -1.58 51.40 23.10
CA LEU A 64 -0.47 52.30 22.80
C LEU A 64 -0.81 53.27 21.67
N ARG A 65 -1.59 52.82 20.67
CA ARG A 65 -2.09 53.69 19.61
C ARG A 65 -3.04 54.76 20.13
N ALA A 66 -3.93 54.43 21.06
CA ALA A 66 -4.81 55.41 21.69
C ALA A 66 -4.00 56.41 22.52
N MET A 67 -3.12 55.93 23.41
CA MET A 67 -2.31 56.79 24.28
C MET A 67 -1.33 57.69 23.50
N SER A 68 -0.73 57.19 22.41
CA SER A 68 0.19 57.99 21.59
C SER A 68 -0.47 59.10 20.78
N ASN A 69 -1.80 59.08 20.64
CA ASN A 69 -2.57 60.10 19.94
C ASN A 69 -3.38 61.00 20.89
N ASP A 70 -3.37 60.71 22.18
CA ASP A 70 -4.11 61.45 23.19
C ASP A 70 -3.31 62.69 23.64
N GLU A 71 -3.94 63.86 23.57
CA GLU A 71 -3.37 65.14 24.01
C GLU A 71 -2.86 65.07 25.46
N HIS A 72 -3.45 64.22 26.29
CA HIS A 72 -3.03 63.99 27.67
C HIS A 72 -1.59 63.47 27.81
N PHE A 73 -1.01 62.91 26.73
CA PHE A 73 0.36 62.39 26.69
C PHE A 73 1.26 63.07 25.63
N THR A 74 0.69 63.73 24.62
CA THR A 74 1.44 64.31 23.48
C THR A 74 1.80 65.80 23.64
N GLU A 75 1.27 66.50 24.66
CA GLU A 75 1.67 67.88 24.97
C GLU A 75 3.21 67.99 25.14
N SER A 76 3.83 68.89 24.37
CA SER A 76 5.28 69.04 24.30
C SER A 76 5.93 69.54 25.60
N GLU A 77 5.17 70.22 26.46
CA GLU A 77 5.64 70.73 27.75
C GLU A 77 5.68 69.64 28.85
N LEU A 78 5.06 68.48 28.62
CA LEU A 78 5.02 67.40 29.60
C LEU A 78 6.37 66.71 29.74
N SER A 79 6.91 66.68 30.96
CA SER A 79 8.08 65.88 31.27
C SER A 79 7.79 64.37 31.18
N LEU A 80 8.82 63.56 30.91
CA LEU A 80 8.71 62.10 30.90
C LEU A 80 8.13 61.54 32.22
N LYS A 81 8.44 62.19 33.35
CA LYS A 81 7.95 61.82 34.67
C LYS A 81 6.45 62.05 34.83
N GLU A 82 5.94 63.15 34.30
CA GLU A 82 4.50 63.46 34.32
C GLU A 82 3.72 62.49 33.41
N ARG A 83 4.24 62.19 32.22
CA ARG A 83 3.65 61.18 31.32
C ARG A 83 3.56 59.81 31.99
N ALA A 84 4.67 59.34 32.59
CA ALA A 84 4.70 58.09 33.34
C ALA A 84 3.72 58.09 34.52
N SER A 85 3.61 59.20 35.27
CA SER A 85 2.69 59.31 36.39
C SER A 85 1.22 59.23 35.95
N ARG A 86 0.88 59.84 34.81
CA ARG A 86 -0.48 59.77 34.20
C ARG A 86 -0.82 58.37 33.68
N ALA A 87 0.18 57.59 33.27
CA ALA A 87 -0.03 56.25 32.73
C ALA A 87 -0.22 55.15 33.79
N VAL A 88 -0.07 55.46 35.09
CA VAL A 88 -0.17 54.46 36.18
C VAL A 88 -1.55 53.78 36.19
N SER A 89 -2.63 54.54 36.01
CA SER A 89 -4.00 53.99 35.97
C SER A 89 -4.21 53.03 34.79
N TYR A 90 -3.58 53.30 33.65
CA TYR A 90 -3.63 52.42 32.48
C TYR A 90 -2.83 51.14 32.72
N LYS A 91 -1.64 51.26 33.32
CA LYS A 91 -0.82 50.12 33.70
C LYS A 91 -1.56 49.18 34.65
N GLU A 92 -2.33 49.71 35.60
CA GLU A 92 -3.15 48.92 36.52
C GLU A 92 -4.38 48.30 35.83
N ALA A 93 -5.10 49.07 35.00
CA ALA A 93 -6.31 48.61 34.33
C ALA A 93 -6.05 47.49 33.30
N PHE A 94 -4.88 47.50 32.68
CA PHE A 94 -4.45 46.50 31.68
C PHE A 94 -3.45 45.49 32.25
N GLU A 95 -3.21 45.50 33.56
CA GLU A 95 -2.30 44.56 34.26
C GLU A 95 -0.87 44.48 33.65
N LEU A 96 -0.39 45.56 33.04
CA LEU A 96 0.93 45.62 32.41
C LEU A 96 2.05 45.63 33.46
N ALA A 97 3.22 45.09 33.10
CA ALA A 97 4.40 45.18 33.94
C ALA A 97 4.86 46.63 34.11
N GLY A 98 4.67 47.44 33.07
CA GLY A 98 5.00 48.86 33.05
C GLY A 98 4.57 49.54 31.75
N ILE A 99 4.34 50.85 31.82
CA ILE A 99 4.26 51.71 30.63
C ILE A 99 5.43 52.67 30.68
N GLY A 100 6.14 52.80 29.57
CA GLY A 100 7.34 53.59 29.43
C GLY A 100 7.18 54.73 28.45
N PHE A 101 7.82 55.86 28.73
CA PHE A 101 7.94 56.99 27.82
C PHE A 101 9.40 57.33 27.64
N SER A 102 9.83 57.51 26.39
CA SER A 102 11.17 57.98 26.06
C SER A 102 11.14 59.28 25.27
N ASP A 103 12.22 60.04 25.34
CA ASP A 103 12.52 61.10 24.38
C ASP A 103 13.16 60.52 23.09
N GLY A 104 13.43 61.39 22.11
CA GLY A 104 14.09 61.03 20.84
C GLY A 104 15.58 60.66 20.95
N VAL A 105 16.20 60.86 22.11
CA VAL A 105 17.63 60.54 22.35
C VAL A 105 17.78 59.23 23.13
N GLY A 106 16.71 58.73 23.75
CA GLY A 106 16.64 57.45 24.44
C GLY A 106 16.68 57.56 25.96
N ASN A 107 16.42 58.73 26.56
CA ASN A 107 16.11 58.81 27.98
C ASN A 107 14.67 58.37 28.21
N MET A 108 14.43 57.53 29.21
CA MET A 108 13.15 56.88 29.45
C MET A 108 12.75 56.93 30.92
N VAL A 109 11.45 57.10 31.20
CA VAL A 109 10.83 56.91 32.52
C VAL A 109 9.69 55.91 32.38
N SER A 110 9.55 54.99 33.34
CA SER A 110 8.46 54.01 33.37
C SER A 110 7.52 54.26 34.54
N THR A 111 6.30 53.72 34.45
CA THR A 111 5.33 53.69 35.57
C THR A 111 5.83 52.90 36.77
N HIS A 112 6.89 52.10 36.63
CA HIS A 112 7.43 51.29 37.72
C HIS A 112 8.31 52.10 38.66
N ASN A 113 9.16 52.98 38.13
CA ASN A 113 9.97 53.88 38.94
C ASN A 113 10.09 55.26 38.30
N ASN A 114 10.11 56.30 39.14
CA ASN A 114 10.25 57.69 38.67
C ASN A 114 11.72 58.07 38.35
N LYS A 115 12.55 57.07 38.01
CA LYS A 115 13.97 57.26 37.68
C LYS A 115 14.11 57.29 36.15
N VAL A 116 15.00 58.15 35.68
CA VAL A 116 15.36 58.22 34.27
C VAL A 116 16.41 57.15 33.99
N HIS A 117 16.15 56.30 33.01
CA HIS A 117 17.09 55.29 32.50
C HIS A 117 17.39 55.58 31.04
N SER A 118 18.53 55.11 30.54
CA SER A 118 18.84 55.19 29.11
C SER A 118 18.52 53.88 28.41
N ILE A 119 17.69 53.95 27.37
CA ILE A 119 17.42 52.87 26.42
C ILE A 119 18.08 53.11 25.06
N ALA A 120 18.94 54.13 24.95
CA ALA A 120 19.61 54.50 23.71
C ALA A 120 20.50 53.40 23.12
N HIS A 121 20.83 52.36 23.90
CA HIS A 121 21.61 51.20 23.48
C HIS A 121 20.74 50.01 23.03
N ARG A 122 19.40 50.11 23.15
CA ARG A 122 18.48 49.01 22.85
C ARG A 122 18.12 49.01 21.36
N ASP A 123 18.26 47.87 20.72
CA ASP A 123 18.00 47.73 19.28
C ASP A 123 16.57 48.11 18.89
N TYR A 124 15.58 47.74 19.71
CA TYR A 124 14.19 48.07 19.47
C TYR A 124 13.94 49.59 19.44
N PHE A 125 14.67 50.37 20.25
CA PHE A 125 14.53 51.82 20.28
C PHE A 125 15.04 52.41 18.94
N HIS A 126 16.22 51.99 18.50
CA HIS A 126 16.75 52.39 17.20
C HIS A 126 15.83 51.97 16.04
N GLN A 127 15.24 50.78 16.11
CA GLN A 127 14.31 50.30 15.11
C GLN A 127 13.05 51.16 15.04
N VAL A 128 12.46 51.52 16.18
CA VAL A 128 11.28 52.38 16.24
C VAL A 128 11.59 53.80 15.73
N ILE A 129 12.67 54.41 16.17
CA ILE A 129 13.06 55.76 15.73
C ILE A 129 13.34 55.80 14.22
N ARG A 130 14.03 54.78 13.69
CA ARG A 130 14.38 54.70 12.27
C ARG A 130 13.19 54.39 11.38
N THR A 131 12.36 53.43 11.78
CA THR A 131 11.25 52.94 10.93
C THR A 131 9.95 53.69 11.15
N GLN A 132 9.82 54.38 12.28
CA GLN A 132 8.58 55.02 12.72
C GLN A 132 7.38 54.06 12.75
N LYS A 133 7.65 52.77 12.98
CA LYS A 133 6.65 51.71 13.12
C LYS A 133 6.67 51.16 14.55
N THR A 134 5.55 50.59 14.96
CA THR A 134 5.49 49.82 16.20
C THR A 134 6.35 48.57 16.06
N VAL A 135 7.13 48.24 17.09
CA VAL A 135 8.05 47.10 17.14
C VAL A 135 7.74 46.28 18.38
N MET A 136 7.64 44.97 18.21
CA MET A 136 7.59 43.99 19.30
C MET A 136 8.99 43.43 19.53
N THR A 137 9.45 43.39 20.78
CA THR A 137 10.74 42.80 21.12
C THR A 137 10.63 41.31 21.44
N ASP A 138 11.76 40.63 21.35
CA ASP A 138 11.95 39.37 22.06
C ASP A 138 12.06 39.59 23.57
N VAL A 139 12.28 38.49 24.29
CA VAL A 139 12.37 38.50 25.74
C VAL A 139 13.58 39.30 26.21
N LEU A 140 13.38 40.24 27.15
CA LEU A 140 14.44 41.07 27.68
C LEU A 140 14.25 41.36 29.17
N THR A 141 15.34 41.78 29.82
CA THR A 141 15.30 42.28 31.20
C THR A 141 14.95 43.76 31.23
N ASP A 142 13.88 44.10 31.94
CA ASP A 142 13.46 45.48 32.19
C ASP A 142 14.48 46.20 33.08
N ILE A 143 14.97 47.36 32.62
CA ILE A 143 16.01 48.13 33.31
C ILE A 143 15.48 48.72 34.63
N SER A 144 14.16 48.95 34.71
CA SER A 144 13.54 49.61 35.85
C SER A 144 13.35 48.69 37.06
N ASN A 145 13.19 47.39 36.85
CA ASN A 145 12.86 46.44 37.92
C ASN A 145 13.57 45.07 37.84
N GLY A 146 14.27 44.76 36.76
CA GLY A 146 14.98 43.49 36.57
C GLY A 146 14.09 42.31 36.17
N ASN A 147 12.79 42.52 35.93
CA ASN A 147 11.88 41.47 35.50
C ASN A 147 12.10 41.11 34.03
N ILE A 148 11.83 39.86 33.70
CA ILE A 148 11.80 39.38 32.32
C ILE A 148 10.46 39.77 31.70
N VAL A 149 10.50 40.53 30.62
CA VAL A 149 9.34 41.10 29.95
C VAL A 149 9.49 41.05 28.43
N TYR A 150 8.36 41.18 27.74
CA TYR A 150 8.32 41.56 26.33
C TYR A 150 7.97 43.04 26.24
N VAL A 151 8.50 43.76 25.26
CA VAL A 151 8.24 45.19 25.10
C VAL A 151 7.58 45.43 23.74
N LEU A 152 6.40 46.05 23.77
CA LEU A 152 5.78 46.62 22.58
C LEU A 152 6.07 48.12 22.57
N CYS A 153 6.80 48.61 21.57
CA CYS A 153 7.25 49.99 21.50
C CYS A 153 6.70 50.70 20.27
N ARG A 154 6.18 51.92 20.44
CA ARG A 154 5.53 52.71 19.39
C ARG A 154 6.10 54.14 19.37
N PRO A 155 6.33 54.76 18.20
CA PRO A 155 6.75 56.16 18.15
C PRO A 155 5.63 57.09 18.60
N MET A 156 6.01 58.19 19.24
CA MET A 156 5.12 59.29 19.60
C MET A 156 5.48 60.54 18.80
N PHE A 157 4.45 61.19 18.28
CA PHE A 157 4.57 62.45 17.54
C PHE A 157 3.85 63.55 18.29
N ASP A 158 4.32 64.79 18.15
CA ASP A 158 3.58 65.95 18.63
C ASP A 158 2.43 66.34 17.69
N LEU A 159 1.69 67.38 18.05
CA LEU A 159 0.59 67.92 17.24
C LEU A 159 1.04 68.47 15.87
N LEU A 160 2.34 68.75 15.69
CA LEU A 160 2.94 69.24 14.45
C LEU A 160 3.44 68.09 13.56
N GLY A 161 3.47 66.86 14.08
CA GLY A 161 3.94 65.66 13.39
C GLY A 161 5.43 65.37 13.60
N ASP A 162 6.10 66.10 14.49
CA ASP A 162 7.51 65.87 14.82
C ASP A 162 7.66 64.74 15.85
N LEU A 163 8.67 63.90 15.66
CA LEU A 163 8.94 62.75 16.53
C LEU A 163 9.44 63.22 17.91
N GLN A 164 8.61 63.08 18.94
CA GLN A 164 8.99 63.41 20.32
C GLN A 164 9.81 62.30 20.99
N GLY A 165 9.56 61.05 20.62
CA GLY A 165 10.17 59.89 21.26
C GLY A 165 9.30 58.64 21.11
N THR A 166 9.19 57.82 22.17
CA THR A 166 8.46 56.55 22.11
C THR A 166 7.58 56.32 23.33
N ILE A 167 6.50 55.55 23.16
CA ILE A 167 5.71 54.94 24.22
C ILE A 167 5.89 53.43 24.14
N SER A 168 6.08 52.77 25.28
CA SER A 168 6.22 51.32 25.34
C SER A 168 5.35 50.68 26.41
N ALA A 169 4.89 49.47 26.15
CA ALA A 169 4.24 48.60 27.12
C ALA A 169 5.16 47.41 27.43
N SER A 170 5.51 47.25 28.70
CA SER A 170 6.18 46.06 29.21
C SER A 170 5.12 45.02 29.58
N ILE A 171 5.15 43.87 28.91
CA ILE A 171 4.22 42.76 29.06
C ILE A 171 4.89 41.68 29.92
N HIS A 172 4.15 41.14 30.89
CA HIS A 172 4.68 40.12 31.78
C HIS A 172 5.02 38.82 31.04
N PHE A 173 6.18 38.22 31.36
CA PHE A 173 6.54 36.92 30.81
C PHE A 173 5.46 35.84 31.06
N SER A 174 4.87 35.86 32.26
CA SER A 174 3.81 34.94 32.66
C SER A 174 2.53 35.06 31.84
N GLU A 175 2.24 36.24 31.29
CA GLU A 175 1.03 36.48 30.51
C GLU A 175 1.12 35.80 29.14
N ILE A 176 2.24 35.97 28.44
CA ILE A 176 2.54 35.24 27.21
C ILE A 176 2.62 33.73 27.49
N GLN A 177 3.24 33.33 28.61
CA GLN A 177 3.28 31.91 28.99
C GLN A 177 1.88 31.35 29.19
N HIS A 178 0.97 32.09 29.84
CA HIS A 178 -0.42 31.68 30.03
C HIS A 178 -1.18 31.58 28.71
N ALA A 179 -0.94 32.50 27.77
CA ALA A 179 -1.52 32.45 26.43
C ALA A 179 -1.12 31.20 25.63
N LEU A 180 0.06 30.66 25.92
CA LEU A 180 0.60 29.43 25.33
C LEU A 180 0.12 28.15 26.02
N LYS A 181 -0.40 28.25 27.25
CA LYS A 181 -0.83 27.09 28.05
C LYS A 181 -2.13 26.50 27.53
N THR A 182 -2.29 25.21 27.82
CA THR A 182 -3.41 24.38 27.37
C THR A 182 -3.80 23.46 28.51
N ASP A 183 -5.07 23.04 28.57
CA ASP A 183 -5.55 22.18 29.67
C ASP A 183 -4.83 20.82 29.78
N ASN A 184 -4.21 20.31 28.70
CA ASN A 184 -3.43 19.07 28.67
C ASN A 184 -1.92 19.32 28.38
N GLU A 185 -1.18 19.88 29.33
CA GLU A 185 0.27 20.18 29.20
C GLU A 185 1.20 18.94 29.06
N ASP A 186 0.71 17.74 29.39
CA ASP A 186 1.52 16.52 29.28
C ASP A 186 1.64 16.01 27.85
N ASP A 187 0.62 16.26 27.03
CA ASP A 187 0.48 15.68 25.69
C ASP A 187 0.94 16.64 24.59
N ILE A 188 0.77 17.93 24.85
CA ILE A 188 1.09 19.02 23.93
C ILE A 188 1.67 20.21 24.69
N TYR A 189 2.69 20.82 24.09
CA TYR A 189 3.21 22.10 24.57
C TYR A 189 3.47 23.04 23.40
N SER A 190 3.41 24.33 23.72
CA SER A 190 3.65 25.40 22.77
C SER A 190 4.93 26.15 23.14
N VAL A 191 5.67 26.52 22.11
CA VAL A 191 6.95 27.21 22.22
C VAL A 191 6.90 28.40 21.28
N LEU A 192 7.35 29.55 21.77
CA LEU A 192 7.50 30.76 20.99
C LEU A 192 8.99 30.95 20.71
N LEU A 193 9.36 31.17 19.46
CA LEU A 193 10.72 31.40 19.00
C LEU A 193 10.90 32.80 18.41
N ASP A 194 12.12 33.32 18.46
CA ASP A 194 12.56 34.45 17.64
C ASP A 194 12.87 34.02 16.19
N ASP A 195 13.33 34.96 15.36
CA ASP A 195 13.70 34.73 13.96
C ASP A 195 14.97 33.90 13.78
N GLU A 196 15.81 33.82 14.82
CA GLU A 196 16.99 32.96 14.93
C GLU A 196 16.70 31.56 15.46
N LEU A 197 15.43 31.25 15.77
CA LEU A 197 14.95 29.98 16.32
C LEU A 197 15.35 29.71 17.79
N ASN A 198 15.66 30.77 18.54
CA ASN A 198 15.85 30.69 19.99
C ASN A 198 14.50 30.74 20.70
N VAL A 199 14.37 29.95 21.76
CA VAL A 199 13.15 29.91 22.57
C VAL A 199 13.02 31.20 23.36
N ILE A 200 11.96 31.97 23.10
CA ILE A 200 11.64 33.19 23.85
C ILE A 200 10.53 32.97 24.87
N SER A 201 9.70 31.93 24.70
CA SER A 201 8.71 31.50 25.70
C SER A 201 8.39 30.02 25.55
N HIS A 202 8.04 29.36 26.65
CA HIS A 202 7.67 27.95 26.66
C HIS A 202 6.51 27.71 27.62
N SER A 203 5.45 27.03 27.16
CA SER A 203 4.24 26.80 27.96
C SER A 203 4.49 25.97 29.22
N ARG A 204 5.45 25.04 29.20
CA ARG A 204 5.76 24.09 30.27
C ARG A 204 7.04 24.42 31.03
N ASP A 205 8.14 24.71 30.31
CA ASP A 205 9.46 24.67 30.91
C ASP A 205 10.31 25.89 30.52
N ALA A 206 10.35 26.85 31.44
CA ALA A 206 11.05 28.12 31.25
C ALA A 206 12.58 27.96 31.17
N GLN A 207 13.14 26.79 31.52
CA GLN A 207 14.60 26.57 31.47
C GLN A 207 15.15 26.57 30.04
N TYR A 208 14.29 26.36 29.03
CA TYR A 208 14.69 26.37 27.63
C TYR A 208 14.78 27.77 27.03
N VAL A 209 14.34 28.82 27.74
CA VAL A 209 14.40 30.20 27.23
C VAL A 209 15.85 30.61 26.96
N GLY A 210 16.09 31.17 25.77
CA GLY A 210 17.42 31.54 25.26
C GLY A 210 18.18 30.40 24.57
N VAL A 211 17.63 29.19 24.55
CA VAL A 211 18.24 28.04 23.85
C VAL A 211 17.72 27.99 22.43
N ASN A 212 18.61 27.78 21.46
CA ASN A 212 18.21 27.48 20.09
C ASN A 212 17.62 26.06 20.01
N LEU A 213 16.35 25.94 19.62
CA LEU A 213 15.59 24.69 19.73
C LEU A 213 16.17 23.56 18.85
N PHE A 214 16.75 23.91 17.70
CA PHE A 214 17.21 22.95 16.70
C PHE A 214 18.73 22.76 16.68
N ASN A 215 19.48 23.64 17.35
CA ASN A 215 20.89 23.40 17.64
C ASN A 215 21.00 22.59 18.95
N TYR A 216 22.04 21.77 19.08
CA TYR A 216 22.29 20.90 20.26
C TYR A 216 21.43 19.63 20.41
N GLY A 217 20.54 19.34 19.46
CA GLY A 217 19.87 18.03 19.37
C GLY A 217 18.75 17.78 20.38
N TYR A 218 18.18 18.85 20.96
CA TYR A 218 16.96 18.81 21.77
C TYR A 218 15.76 18.29 20.94
N GLU A 219 15.64 18.80 19.72
CA GLU A 219 14.70 18.29 18.71
C GLU A 219 15.46 17.90 17.45
N LYS A 220 15.37 16.63 17.04
CA LYS A 220 15.97 16.17 15.79
C LYS A 220 14.94 16.19 14.67
N LEU A 221 15.34 16.73 13.54
CA LEU A 221 14.51 16.86 12.35
C LEU A 221 14.82 15.69 11.40
N PHE A 222 13.79 15.07 10.83
CA PHE A 222 13.97 14.00 9.81
C PHE A 222 14.63 14.54 8.53
N ASP A 223 14.13 15.67 8.02
CA ASP A 223 14.72 16.42 6.90
C ASP A 223 15.08 17.82 7.38
N ARG A 224 16.29 17.98 7.92
CA ARG A 224 16.72 19.22 8.56
C ARG A 224 16.71 20.40 7.60
N GLU A 225 17.19 20.23 6.37
CA GLU A 225 17.28 21.33 5.40
C GLU A 225 15.90 21.78 4.95
N ALA A 226 15.02 20.85 4.57
CA ALA A 226 13.67 21.21 4.12
C ALA A 226 12.84 21.84 5.25
N ASN A 227 12.94 21.32 6.47
CA ASN A 227 12.16 21.83 7.60
C ASN A 227 12.65 23.21 8.07
N LEU A 228 13.97 23.44 8.11
CA LEU A 228 14.51 24.78 8.42
C LEU A 228 14.14 25.79 7.33
N HIS A 229 14.22 25.39 6.05
CA HIS A 229 13.75 26.22 4.95
C HIS A 229 12.25 26.54 5.06
N ALA A 230 11.42 25.57 5.46
CA ALA A 230 9.99 25.80 5.68
C ALA A 230 9.74 26.81 6.81
N LEU A 231 10.44 26.69 7.95
CA LEU A 231 10.36 27.63 9.08
C LEU A 231 10.74 29.06 8.67
N SER A 232 11.80 29.22 7.87
CA SER A 232 12.25 30.54 7.43
C SER A 232 11.34 31.15 6.36
N ASN A 233 10.82 30.36 5.42
CA ASN A 233 10.16 30.90 4.22
C ASN A 233 8.63 30.77 4.18
N SER A 234 8.02 29.97 5.06
CA SER A 234 6.56 29.76 5.08
C SER A 234 5.92 30.49 6.26
N SER A 235 4.69 30.97 6.10
CA SER A 235 3.91 31.57 7.19
C SER A 235 3.35 30.52 8.15
N SER A 236 3.17 29.29 7.69
CA SER A 236 2.75 28.16 8.50
C SER A 236 3.18 26.83 7.86
N GLY A 237 3.26 25.79 8.66
CA GLY A 237 3.49 24.44 8.18
C GLY A 237 3.61 23.45 9.33
N GLY A 238 4.01 22.23 9.02
CA GLY A 238 4.25 21.23 10.06
C GLY A 238 5.11 20.08 9.56
N PHE A 239 5.82 19.47 10.49
CA PHE A 239 6.80 18.43 10.20
C PHE A 239 6.95 17.48 11.39
N PHE A 240 7.48 16.29 11.11
CA PHE A 240 7.80 15.32 12.16
C PHE A 240 9.15 15.63 12.79
N THR A 241 9.24 15.36 14.09
CA THR A 241 10.47 15.46 14.88
C THR A 241 10.58 14.27 15.83
N TYR A 242 11.75 14.06 16.40
CA TYR A 242 11.97 13.08 17.43
C TYR A 242 13.03 13.57 18.43
N SER A 243 12.77 13.35 19.72
CA SER A 243 13.74 13.64 20.78
C SER A 243 14.56 12.39 21.15
N SER A 244 14.01 11.20 20.89
CA SER A 244 14.59 9.87 21.14
C SER A 244 14.16 8.91 20.01
N PRO A 245 14.87 7.80 19.73
CA PRO A 245 14.48 6.81 18.72
C PRO A 245 13.04 6.29 18.83
N PHE A 246 12.45 6.35 20.03
CA PHE A 246 11.08 5.89 20.31
C PHE A 246 10.11 7.03 20.64
N ASP A 247 10.55 8.29 20.56
CA ASP A 247 9.73 9.45 20.89
C ASP A 247 9.50 10.28 19.62
N LEU A 248 8.56 9.79 18.80
CA LEU A 248 8.08 10.50 17.62
C LEU A 248 7.13 11.61 18.05
N SER A 249 7.21 12.76 17.40
CA SER A 249 6.31 13.88 17.62
C SER A 249 6.01 14.60 16.31
N TYR A 250 4.91 15.34 16.29
CA TYR A 250 4.55 16.22 15.19
C TYR A 250 4.56 17.67 15.68
N ILE A 251 5.23 18.54 14.94
CA ILE A 251 5.26 19.99 15.19
C ILE A 251 4.42 20.66 14.10
N GLU A 252 3.52 21.53 14.52
CA GLU A 252 2.92 22.54 13.66
C GLU A 252 3.51 23.91 14.05
N PHE A 253 3.70 24.79 13.06
CA PHE A 253 4.22 26.14 13.26
C PHE A 253 3.41 27.20 12.53
N ARG A 254 3.39 28.42 13.10
CA ARG A 254 2.84 29.63 12.50
C ARG A 254 3.69 30.84 12.85
N LYS A 255 3.89 31.73 11.89
CA LYS A 255 4.45 33.07 12.14
C LYS A 255 3.37 33.99 12.65
N ILE A 256 3.64 34.73 13.71
CA ILE A 256 2.69 35.68 14.29
C ILE A 256 2.82 37.01 13.55
N GLU A 257 1.71 37.50 13.01
CA GLU A 257 1.66 38.76 12.24
C GLU A 257 2.16 39.95 13.07
N ASP A 258 2.86 40.89 12.42
CA ASP A 258 3.46 42.08 13.04
C ASP A 258 4.48 41.81 14.16
N THR A 259 5.00 40.58 14.27
CA THR A 259 6.06 40.22 15.22
C THR A 259 7.15 39.41 14.51
N PRO A 260 8.39 39.35 15.04
CA PRO A 260 9.41 38.43 14.55
C PRO A 260 9.15 36.97 14.98
N TRP A 261 8.04 36.69 15.66
CA TRP A 261 7.87 35.44 16.40
C TRP A 261 7.36 34.28 15.54
N ILE A 262 7.90 33.10 15.85
CA ILE A 262 7.43 31.83 15.32
C ILE A 262 6.83 31.02 16.46
N LEU A 263 5.53 30.78 16.39
CA LEU A 263 4.81 29.93 17.33
C LEU A 263 4.85 28.47 16.85
N LEU A 264 5.20 27.57 17.75
CA LEU A 264 5.24 26.12 17.55
C LEU A 264 4.32 25.45 18.56
N SER A 265 3.62 24.39 18.16
CA SER A 265 3.07 23.41 19.12
C SER A 265 3.47 22.01 18.72
N LYS A 266 3.92 21.23 19.70
CA LYS A 266 4.39 19.87 19.53
C LYS A 266 3.41 18.88 20.16
N ALA A 267 2.87 17.98 19.36
CA ALA A 267 2.08 16.84 19.82
C ALA A 267 2.98 15.59 19.89
N LYS A 268 3.05 14.96 21.06
CA LYS A 268 3.79 13.69 21.23
C LYS A 268 2.90 12.52 20.80
N PHE A 269 3.48 11.53 20.12
CA PHE A 269 2.71 10.33 19.77
C PHE A 269 2.42 9.45 20.98
N SER A 270 3.33 9.40 21.94
CA SER A 270 3.23 8.54 23.13
C SER A 270 2.03 8.86 24.01
N SER A 271 1.63 10.12 24.09
CA SER A 271 0.45 10.58 24.82
C SER A 271 -0.87 10.24 24.11
N LEU A 272 -0.86 10.17 22.78
CA LEU A 272 -2.06 9.93 21.96
C LEU A 272 -2.47 8.45 21.89
N LEU A 273 -1.62 7.56 22.42
CA LEU A 273 -1.86 6.11 22.48
C LEU A 273 -3.01 5.71 23.44
N GLY A 274 -3.79 6.64 23.99
CA GLY A 274 -4.85 6.35 24.96
C GLY A 274 -6.09 5.68 24.34
N GLU A 275 -6.96 6.47 23.71
CA GLU A 275 -8.28 5.97 23.29
C GLU A 275 -8.21 5.07 22.04
N GLY A 276 -7.41 5.44 21.04
CA GLY A 276 -7.32 4.71 19.77
C GLY A 276 -6.71 3.30 19.89
N THR A 277 -5.85 3.05 20.89
CA THR A 277 -5.20 1.74 21.08
C THR A 277 -6.15 0.68 21.62
N THR A 278 -7.14 1.08 22.43
CA THR A 278 -8.12 0.13 22.99
C THR A 278 -8.95 -0.50 21.88
N MET A 279 -9.46 0.32 20.96
CA MET A 279 -10.23 -0.14 19.80
C MET A 279 -9.37 -0.97 18.84
N PHE A 280 -8.09 -0.60 18.65
CA PHE A 280 -7.15 -1.43 17.90
C PHE A 280 -7.01 -2.84 18.53
N GLY A 281 -6.83 -2.91 19.85
CA GLY A 281 -6.76 -4.18 20.58
C GLY A 281 -8.04 -5.02 20.45
N VAL A 282 -9.21 -4.40 20.59
CA VAL A 282 -10.51 -5.06 20.38
C VAL A 282 -10.63 -5.61 18.95
N ASN A 283 -10.23 -4.85 17.94
CA ASN A 283 -10.25 -5.30 16.54
C ASN A 283 -9.30 -6.47 16.30
N VAL A 284 -8.09 -6.46 16.88
CA VAL A 284 -7.16 -7.59 16.80
C VAL A 284 -7.78 -8.86 17.40
N LEU A 285 -8.36 -8.75 18.61
CA LEU A 285 -9.03 -9.87 19.25
C LEU A 285 -10.21 -10.40 18.43
N LEU A 286 -11.00 -9.50 17.82
CA LEU A 286 -12.11 -9.86 16.95
C LEU A 286 -11.63 -10.60 15.69
N ILE A 287 -10.57 -10.11 15.03
CA ILE A 287 -9.98 -10.75 13.84
C ILE A 287 -9.49 -12.16 14.19
N ILE A 288 -8.81 -12.31 15.33
CA ILE A 288 -8.33 -13.62 15.81
C ILE A 288 -9.51 -14.55 16.13
N ALA A 289 -10.54 -14.06 16.81
CA ALA A 289 -11.73 -14.83 17.14
C ALA A 289 -12.48 -15.32 15.88
N ILE A 290 -12.69 -14.44 14.91
CA ILE A 290 -13.31 -14.78 13.61
C ILE A 290 -12.46 -15.83 12.89
N TYR A 291 -11.14 -15.67 12.86
CA TYR A 291 -10.24 -16.64 12.26
C TYR A 291 -10.33 -18.02 12.91
N LEU A 292 -10.36 -18.10 14.24
CA LEU A 292 -10.50 -19.36 14.97
C LEU A 292 -11.83 -20.04 14.66
N VAL A 293 -12.93 -19.28 14.58
CA VAL A 293 -14.26 -19.79 14.21
C VAL A 293 -14.25 -20.34 12.78
N ILE A 294 -13.77 -19.57 11.80
CA ILE A 294 -13.71 -19.98 10.40
C ILE A 294 -12.86 -21.25 10.25
N THR A 295 -11.66 -21.27 10.85
CA THR A 295 -10.76 -22.43 10.77
C THR A 295 -11.40 -23.68 11.37
N ARG A 296 -12.16 -23.53 12.47
CA ARG A 296 -12.87 -24.64 13.11
C ARG A 296 -14.06 -25.13 12.25
N LEU A 297 -14.80 -24.22 11.63
CA LEU A 297 -15.92 -24.56 10.74
C LEU A 297 -15.44 -25.26 9.46
N MET A 298 -14.43 -24.70 8.80
CA MET A 298 -13.81 -25.30 7.61
C MET A 298 -13.19 -26.65 7.95
N GLY A 299 -12.49 -26.76 9.09
CA GLY A 299 -11.90 -28.02 9.55
C GLY A 299 -12.94 -29.12 9.73
N LYS A 300 -14.12 -28.80 10.30
CA LYS A 300 -15.25 -29.74 10.42
C LYS A 300 -15.79 -30.16 9.06
N GLN A 301 -15.99 -29.22 8.13
CA GLN A 301 -16.47 -29.53 6.77
C GLN A 301 -15.50 -30.40 5.99
N VAL A 302 -14.19 -30.11 6.04
CA VAL A 302 -13.16 -30.90 5.37
C VAL A 302 -13.18 -32.34 5.88
N VAL A 303 -13.21 -32.55 7.21
CA VAL A 303 -13.28 -33.90 7.78
C VAL A 303 -14.55 -34.63 7.36
N GLY A 304 -15.71 -33.95 7.35
CA GLY A 304 -16.97 -34.56 6.92
C GLY A 304 -16.96 -35.01 5.45
N LEU A 305 -16.33 -34.23 4.57
CA LEU A 305 -16.22 -34.55 3.14
C LEU A 305 -15.18 -35.64 2.86
N THR A 306 -14.07 -35.69 3.62
CA THR A 306 -12.99 -36.65 3.38
C THR A 306 -13.15 -37.95 4.15
N GLN A 307 -13.93 -37.98 5.25
CA GLN A 307 -14.12 -39.17 6.08
C GLN A 307 -14.55 -40.42 5.30
N PRO A 308 -15.52 -40.36 4.36
CA PRO A 308 -15.91 -41.51 3.56
C PRO A 308 -14.76 -42.05 2.71
N LEU A 309 -13.93 -41.14 2.17
CA LEU A 309 -12.76 -41.48 1.35
C LEU A 309 -11.63 -42.07 2.21
N ASP A 310 -11.34 -41.46 3.36
CA ASP A 310 -10.34 -41.97 4.31
C ASP A 310 -10.75 -43.37 4.82
N ARG A 311 -12.03 -43.59 5.12
CA ARG A 311 -12.57 -44.90 5.52
C ARG A 311 -12.49 -45.93 4.39
N PHE A 312 -12.88 -45.56 3.17
CA PHE A 312 -12.73 -46.42 1.99
C PHE A 312 -11.25 -46.81 1.75
N LEU A 313 -10.32 -45.88 1.92
CA LEU A 313 -8.88 -46.14 1.81
C LEU A 313 -8.34 -47.05 2.92
N GLU A 314 -8.89 -47.00 4.13
CA GLU A 314 -8.54 -47.93 5.21
C GLU A 314 -9.16 -49.31 5.00
N GLU A 315 -10.45 -49.39 4.69
CA GLU A 315 -11.15 -50.66 4.42
C GLU A 315 -10.55 -51.39 3.23
N SER A 316 -10.22 -50.67 2.14
CA SER A 316 -9.50 -51.25 1.01
C SER A 316 -8.10 -51.72 1.40
N LYS A 317 -7.37 -51.05 2.30
CA LYS A 317 -6.07 -51.59 2.75
C LYS A 317 -6.20 -52.90 3.52
N VAL A 318 -7.23 -53.04 4.36
CA VAL A 318 -7.47 -54.24 5.17
C VAL A 318 -7.89 -55.41 4.29
N VAL A 319 -8.86 -55.21 3.40
CA VAL A 319 -9.33 -56.24 2.45
C VAL A 319 -8.22 -56.67 1.49
N PHE A 320 -7.33 -55.76 1.10
CA PHE A 320 -6.28 -56.05 0.13
C PHE A 320 -5.01 -56.65 0.73
N ASN A 321 -4.82 -56.58 2.05
CA ASN A 321 -3.70 -57.28 2.70
C ASN A 321 -3.86 -58.81 2.63
N ASP A 322 -5.10 -59.30 2.58
CA ASP A 322 -5.49 -60.72 2.53
C ASP A 322 -5.72 -61.29 1.11
N SER A 323 -5.52 -60.50 0.04
CA SER A 323 -5.73 -60.94 -1.35
C SER A 323 -4.44 -61.13 -2.18
N SER A 324 -4.57 -61.84 -3.31
CA SER A 324 -3.49 -62.34 -4.17
C SER A 324 -2.54 -61.25 -4.68
N MET A 325 -1.28 -61.63 -4.95
CA MET A 325 -0.17 -60.74 -5.32
C MET A 325 -0.43 -59.92 -6.60
N GLU A 326 -1.13 -60.47 -7.60
CA GLU A 326 -1.57 -59.74 -8.81
C GLU A 326 -2.52 -58.56 -8.51
N LEU A 327 -3.39 -58.70 -7.50
CA LEU A 327 -4.36 -57.66 -7.15
C LEU A 327 -3.67 -56.50 -6.41
N LYS A 328 -2.64 -56.81 -5.62
CA LYS A 328 -1.77 -55.82 -4.96
C LYS A 328 -0.99 -54.99 -6.00
N GLU A 329 -0.40 -55.64 -7.00
CA GLU A 329 0.27 -54.94 -8.11
C GLU A 329 -0.69 -54.06 -8.90
N HIS A 330 -1.91 -54.54 -9.21
CA HIS A 330 -2.89 -53.74 -9.93
C HIS A 330 -3.34 -52.50 -9.13
N PHE A 331 -3.49 -52.63 -7.81
CA PHE A 331 -3.87 -51.51 -6.94
C PHE A 331 -2.73 -50.49 -6.76
N GLU A 332 -1.49 -50.95 -6.62
CA GLU A 332 -0.30 -50.09 -6.66
C GLU A 332 -0.19 -49.33 -7.99
N GLN A 333 -0.50 -49.98 -9.11
CA GLN A 333 -0.55 -49.35 -10.43
C GLN A 333 -1.66 -48.28 -10.52
N VAL A 334 -2.82 -48.50 -9.90
CA VAL A 334 -3.91 -47.50 -9.82
C VAL A 334 -3.55 -46.33 -8.90
N LEU A 335 -2.81 -46.57 -7.81
CA LEU A 335 -2.29 -45.50 -6.94
C LEU A 335 -1.18 -44.68 -7.62
N GLN A 336 -0.29 -45.32 -8.38
CA GLN A 336 0.67 -44.63 -9.26
C GLN A 336 -0.05 -43.88 -10.40
N ALA A 337 -1.15 -44.41 -10.91
CA ALA A 337 -1.99 -43.75 -11.92
C ALA A 337 -2.58 -42.41 -11.44
N SER A 338 -2.97 -42.38 -10.17
CA SER A 338 -3.48 -41.16 -9.53
C SER A 338 -2.37 -40.12 -9.31
N ARG A 339 -1.10 -40.56 -9.20
CA ARG A 339 0.08 -39.65 -9.11
C ARG A 339 0.50 -39.07 -10.46
N ASN A 340 0.34 -39.81 -11.57
CA ASN A 340 0.82 -39.40 -12.90
C ASN A 340 -0.26 -38.82 -13.84
N GLY A 341 -1.51 -38.69 -13.38
CA GLY A 341 -2.60 -38.08 -14.14
C GLY A 341 -3.08 -38.94 -15.31
N VAL A 342 -4.17 -39.71 -15.09
CA VAL A 342 -4.82 -40.54 -16.12
C VAL A 342 -5.28 -39.71 -17.33
N PHE A 343 -5.71 -38.47 -17.09
CA PHE A 343 -6.19 -37.55 -18.11
C PHE A 343 -5.29 -36.31 -18.18
N CYS A 344 -5.02 -35.84 -19.39
CA CYS A 344 -4.34 -34.57 -19.62
C CYS A 344 -5.22 -33.40 -19.12
N SER A 345 -4.71 -32.60 -18.19
CA SER A 345 -5.46 -31.50 -17.52
C SER A 345 -6.07 -30.47 -18.49
N ARG A 346 -5.47 -30.27 -19.67
CA ARG A 346 -5.91 -29.29 -20.67
C ARG A 346 -6.87 -29.83 -21.74
N SER A 347 -7.01 -31.15 -21.86
CA SER A 347 -7.86 -31.78 -22.90
C SER A 347 -8.88 -32.78 -22.36
N GLY A 348 -8.65 -33.32 -21.15
CA GLY A 348 -9.43 -34.42 -20.60
C GLY A 348 -9.29 -35.73 -21.38
N LEU A 349 -8.31 -35.86 -22.28
CA LEU A 349 -7.99 -37.10 -23.01
C LEU A 349 -6.95 -37.93 -22.25
N LEU A 350 -6.82 -39.21 -22.58
CA LEU A 350 -5.81 -40.08 -21.97
C LEU A 350 -4.40 -39.55 -22.23
N THR A 351 -3.51 -39.65 -21.24
CA THR A 351 -2.09 -39.42 -21.48
C THR A 351 -1.48 -40.58 -22.27
N ARG A 352 -0.32 -40.35 -22.90
CA ARG A 352 0.37 -41.34 -23.75
C ARG A 352 0.46 -42.72 -23.10
N GLU A 353 0.85 -42.78 -21.83
CA GLU A 353 1.01 -44.04 -21.10
C GLU A 353 -0.32 -44.84 -21.00
N TYR A 354 -1.44 -44.18 -20.69
CA TYR A 354 -2.74 -44.85 -20.58
C TYR A 354 -3.34 -45.22 -21.93
N PHE A 355 -3.10 -44.40 -22.95
CA PHE A 355 -3.49 -44.75 -24.31
C PHE A 355 -2.80 -46.05 -24.75
N LEU A 356 -1.48 -46.16 -24.56
CA LEU A 356 -0.71 -47.36 -24.93
C LEU A 356 -1.26 -48.62 -24.27
N ARG A 357 -1.42 -48.60 -22.94
CA ARG A 357 -1.98 -49.73 -22.18
C ARG A 357 -3.40 -50.10 -22.64
N GLY A 358 -4.25 -49.10 -22.87
CA GLY A 358 -5.60 -49.31 -23.37
C GLY A 358 -5.62 -49.90 -24.78
N ALA A 359 -4.73 -49.42 -25.65
CA ALA A 359 -4.56 -49.88 -27.01
C ALA A 359 -4.04 -51.32 -27.06
N GLU A 360 -3.00 -51.67 -26.31
CA GLU A 360 -2.48 -53.04 -26.20
C GLU A 360 -3.55 -54.02 -25.74
N LYS A 361 -4.32 -53.65 -24.71
CA LYS A 361 -5.45 -54.46 -24.23
C LYS A 361 -6.53 -54.60 -25.31
N SER A 362 -6.86 -53.53 -26.01
CA SER A 362 -7.86 -53.57 -27.10
C SER A 362 -7.40 -54.46 -28.25
N LEU A 363 -6.13 -54.36 -28.65
CA LEU A 363 -5.51 -55.11 -29.74
C LEU A 363 -5.35 -56.61 -29.42
N SER A 364 -5.14 -56.96 -28.15
CA SER A 364 -5.05 -58.36 -27.69
C SER A 364 -6.41 -59.05 -27.51
N LEU A 365 -7.45 -58.31 -27.09
CA LEU A 365 -8.78 -58.89 -26.78
C LEU A 365 -9.60 -59.26 -28.02
N SER A 366 -9.31 -58.70 -29.20
CA SER A 366 -10.15 -58.91 -30.38
C SER A 366 -9.37 -58.79 -31.68
N ASN A 367 -9.59 -59.75 -32.57
CA ASN A 367 -9.05 -59.80 -33.93
C ASN A 367 -9.77 -58.87 -34.93
N THR A 368 -10.69 -58.04 -34.47
CA THR A 368 -11.41 -57.09 -35.31
C THR A 368 -10.46 -56.07 -35.97
N PRO A 369 -10.72 -55.66 -37.22
CA PRO A 369 -9.93 -54.63 -37.89
C PRO A 369 -10.00 -53.32 -37.11
N LYS A 370 -8.84 -52.72 -36.86
CA LYS A 370 -8.73 -51.40 -36.20
C LYS A 370 -7.92 -50.44 -37.05
N ALA A 371 -8.16 -49.15 -36.85
CA ALA A 371 -7.38 -48.08 -37.42
C ALA A 371 -6.68 -47.31 -36.30
N CYS A 372 -5.35 -47.17 -36.40
CA CYS A 372 -4.59 -46.21 -35.61
C CYS A 372 -4.47 -44.93 -36.43
N ILE A 373 -4.96 -43.82 -35.87
CA ILE A 373 -5.05 -42.53 -36.52
C ILE A 373 -4.28 -41.53 -35.67
N PHE A 374 -3.23 -40.95 -36.23
CA PHE A 374 -2.41 -39.93 -35.60
C PHE A 374 -2.77 -38.58 -36.19
N PHE A 375 -3.04 -37.61 -35.33
CA PHE A 375 -3.41 -36.26 -35.70
C PHE A 375 -2.36 -35.30 -35.17
N ASP A 376 -1.86 -34.44 -36.04
CA ASP A 376 -0.98 -33.33 -35.72
C ASP A 376 -1.68 -32.03 -36.11
N MET A 377 -2.00 -31.19 -35.13
CA MET A 377 -2.66 -29.91 -35.39
C MET A 377 -1.70 -28.96 -36.13
N ASP A 378 -2.13 -28.47 -37.29
CA ASP A 378 -1.27 -27.58 -38.06
C ASP A 378 -1.23 -26.18 -37.41
N ASN A 379 -0.02 -25.60 -37.34
CA ASN A 379 0.22 -24.20 -36.99
C ASN A 379 -0.21 -23.78 -35.56
N LEU A 380 -0.37 -24.71 -34.61
CA LEU A 380 -0.71 -24.36 -33.22
C LEU A 380 0.32 -23.41 -32.59
N LYS A 381 1.61 -23.58 -32.89
CA LYS A 381 2.68 -22.68 -32.44
C LYS A 381 2.45 -21.24 -32.95
N TYR A 382 2.10 -21.07 -34.22
CA TYR A 382 1.81 -19.75 -34.80
C TYR A 382 0.61 -19.09 -34.12
N ILE A 383 -0.44 -19.86 -33.79
CA ILE A 383 -1.60 -19.37 -33.02
C ILE A 383 -1.15 -18.90 -31.63
N ASN A 384 -0.33 -19.69 -30.94
CA ASN A 384 0.21 -19.32 -29.62
C ASN A 384 1.07 -18.06 -29.67
N ASP A 385 1.93 -17.94 -30.68
CA ASP A 385 2.85 -16.82 -30.84
C ASP A 385 2.11 -15.53 -31.23
N THR A 386 0.98 -15.65 -31.95
CA THR A 386 0.18 -14.50 -32.41
C THR A 386 -0.88 -14.04 -31.41
N TYR A 387 -1.58 -14.98 -30.76
CA TYR A 387 -2.75 -14.70 -29.91
C TYR A 387 -2.58 -15.10 -28.43
N GLY A 388 -1.40 -15.61 -28.07
CA GLY A 388 -1.06 -16.04 -26.72
C GLY A 388 -1.55 -17.45 -26.37
N HIS A 389 -0.96 -18.03 -25.32
CA HIS A 389 -1.24 -19.42 -24.90
C HIS A 389 -2.69 -19.70 -24.52
N LEU A 390 -3.43 -18.70 -24.00
CA LEU A 390 -4.86 -18.86 -23.69
C LEU A 390 -5.71 -19.08 -24.94
N ALA A 391 -5.33 -18.49 -26.09
CA ALA A 391 -6.01 -18.72 -27.36
C ALA A 391 -5.69 -20.13 -27.87
N GLY A 392 -4.44 -20.59 -27.76
CA GLY A 392 -4.07 -21.96 -28.10
C GLY A 392 -4.80 -23.01 -27.27
N ASP A 393 -4.95 -22.79 -25.96
CA ASP A 393 -5.69 -23.70 -25.08
C ASP A 393 -7.18 -23.81 -25.50
N LYS A 394 -7.81 -22.71 -25.94
CA LYS A 394 -9.17 -22.74 -26.51
C LYS A 394 -9.23 -23.54 -27.81
N VAL A 395 -8.26 -23.34 -28.70
CA VAL A 395 -8.17 -24.06 -29.98
C VAL A 395 -7.97 -25.57 -29.76
N ILE A 396 -7.15 -25.96 -28.79
CA ILE A 396 -7.01 -27.35 -28.35
C ILE A 396 -8.35 -27.91 -27.85
N ALA A 397 -9.07 -27.18 -27.00
CA ALA A 397 -10.36 -27.64 -26.47
C ALA A 397 -11.40 -27.87 -27.59
N LEU A 398 -11.40 -27.01 -28.61
CA LEU A 398 -12.25 -27.15 -29.80
C LEU A 398 -11.87 -28.35 -30.64
N PHE A 399 -10.56 -28.54 -30.89
CA PHE A 399 -10.06 -29.70 -31.60
C PHE A 399 -10.51 -31.00 -30.90
N VAL A 400 -10.36 -31.06 -29.57
CA VAL A 400 -10.80 -32.21 -28.76
C VAL A 400 -12.31 -32.42 -28.85
N ALA A 401 -13.11 -31.37 -28.88
CA ALA A 401 -14.56 -31.48 -29.03
C ALA A 401 -14.94 -32.10 -30.39
N VAL A 402 -14.35 -31.62 -31.48
CA VAL A 402 -14.59 -32.15 -32.84
C VAL A 402 -14.06 -33.59 -32.96
N LEU A 403 -12.92 -33.89 -32.34
CA LEU A 403 -12.33 -35.23 -32.30
C LEU A 403 -13.24 -36.22 -31.58
N ARG A 404 -13.77 -35.85 -30.40
CA ARG A 404 -14.71 -36.69 -29.64
C ARG A 404 -16.04 -36.87 -30.35
N GLU A 405 -16.52 -35.86 -31.06
CA GLU A 405 -17.74 -36.02 -31.84
C GLU A 405 -17.57 -37.01 -33.00
N SER A 406 -16.37 -37.04 -33.59
CA SER A 406 -16.07 -37.90 -34.75
C SER A 406 -15.66 -39.33 -34.34
N PHE A 407 -14.96 -39.47 -33.20
CA PHE A 407 -14.31 -40.71 -32.74
C PHE A 407 -14.55 -41.00 -31.25
N GLY A 408 -15.68 -40.60 -30.68
CA GLY A 408 -16.00 -40.77 -29.26
C GLY A 408 -16.89 -41.98 -28.95
N HIS A 409 -16.92 -43.00 -29.79
CA HIS A 409 -17.71 -44.20 -29.51
C HIS A 409 -17.12 -44.97 -28.31
N LYS A 410 -17.92 -45.79 -27.62
CA LYS A 410 -17.51 -46.57 -26.43
C LYS A 410 -16.28 -47.47 -26.65
N ARG A 411 -15.97 -47.78 -27.91
CA ARG A 411 -14.90 -48.67 -28.35
C ARG A 411 -13.68 -47.92 -28.89
N ASP A 412 -13.76 -46.61 -29.01
CA ASP A 412 -12.66 -45.76 -29.43
C ASP A 412 -11.79 -45.41 -28.22
N ILE A 413 -10.49 -45.37 -28.43
CA ILE A 413 -9.51 -44.93 -27.43
C ILE A 413 -8.89 -43.66 -27.98
N ILE A 414 -8.93 -42.58 -27.21
CA ILE A 414 -8.41 -41.27 -27.62
C ILE A 414 -7.37 -40.80 -26.60
N GLY A 415 -6.17 -40.50 -27.09
CA GLY A 415 -5.05 -40.01 -26.29
C GLY A 415 -4.49 -38.70 -26.83
N ARG A 416 -3.85 -37.93 -25.95
CA ARG A 416 -3.04 -36.76 -26.30
C ARG A 416 -1.59 -37.02 -25.90
N PHE A 417 -0.70 -36.98 -26.88
CA PHE A 417 0.70 -37.38 -26.71
C PHE A 417 1.60 -36.17 -26.50
N GLY A 418 1.26 -35.04 -27.11
CA GLY A 418 2.04 -33.81 -27.07
C GLY A 418 1.17 -32.54 -27.04
N GLY A 419 1.78 -31.40 -27.39
CA GLY A 419 1.10 -30.10 -27.43
C GLY A 419 -0.03 -30.08 -28.46
N ASP A 420 0.24 -30.57 -29.66
CA ASP A 420 -0.61 -30.59 -30.85
C ASP A 420 -0.89 -32.00 -31.38
N GLU A 421 -0.39 -33.04 -30.69
CA GLU A 421 -0.44 -34.43 -31.13
C GLU A 421 -1.52 -35.24 -30.41
N PHE A 422 -2.39 -35.87 -31.19
CA PHE A 422 -3.50 -36.69 -30.73
C PHE A 422 -3.51 -38.04 -31.44
N VAL A 423 -3.93 -39.08 -30.74
CA VAL A 423 -4.01 -40.42 -31.31
C VAL A 423 -5.36 -41.03 -31.02
N VAL A 424 -5.95 -41.66 -32.03
CA VAL A 424 -7.19 -42.43 -31.93
C VAL A 424 -6.92 -43.86 -32.36
N LEU A 425 -7.31 -44.82 -31.54
CA LEU A 425 -7.50 -46.21 -31.96
C LEU A 425 -9.00 -46.48 -32.06
N THR A 426 -9.50 -46.70 -33.27
CA THR A 426 -10.93 -46.94 -33.53
C THR A 426 -11.14 -48.29 -34.21
N GLN A 427 -12.29 -48.90 -33.91
CA GLN A 427 -12.81 -50.07 -34.61
C GLN A 427 -14.22 -49.81 -35.18
N GLU A 428 -14.65 -48.54 -35.17
CA GLU A 428 -15.97 -48.12 -35.61
C GLU A 428 -15.97 -47.76 -37.10
N PHE A 429 -15.62 -48.73 -37.95
CA PHE A 429 -15.74 -48.64 -39.39
C PHE A 429 -15.88 -50.05 -39.97
N ARG A 430 -16.61 -50.18 -41.08
CA ARG A 430 -16.75 -51.46 -41.81
C ARG A 430 -15.89 -51.50 -43.07
N THR A 431 -15.62 -50.35 -43.66
CA THR A 431 -14.84 -50.22 -44.89
C THR A 431 -13.91 -49.02 -44.81
N ARG A 432 -12.82 -49.06 -45.58
CA ARG A 432 -11.90 -47.92 -45.72
C ARG A 432 -12.65 -46.65 -46.15
N ARG A 433 -13.61 -46.75 -47.06
CA ARG A 433 -14.40 -45.60 -47.54
C ARG A 433 -15.26 -44.98 -46.46
N GLU A 434 -15.75 -45.76 -45.49
CA GLU A 434 -16.47 -45.23 -44.33
C GLU A 434 -15.53 -44.41 -43.42
N LEU A 435 -14.30 -44.89 -43.22
CA LEU A 435 -13.29 -44.17 -42.46
C LEU A 435 -12.87 -42.87 -43.15
N GLU A 436 -12.67 -42.91 -44.48
CA GLU A 436 -12.41 -41.72 -45.31
C GLU A 436 -13.53 -40.68 -45.16
N LEU A 437 -14.80 -41.08 -45.28
CA LEU A 437 -15.95 -40.19 -45.09
C LEU A 437 -16.01 -39.58 -43.67
N LYS A 438 -15.60 -40.32 -42.64
CA LYS A 438 -15.50 -39.77 -41.27
C LYS A 438 -14.40 -38.71 -41.18
N LEU A 439 -13.25 -38.95 -41.81
CA LEU A 439 -12.11 -38.03 -41.83
C LEU A 439 -12.41 -36.76 -42.62
N ASP A 440 -13.08 -36.88 -43.78
CA ASP A 440 -13.53 -35.74 -44.58
C ASP A 440 -14.48 -34.84 -43.76
N LYS A 441 -15.44 -35.46 -43.05
CA LYS A 441 -16.35 -34.74 -42.16
C LYS A 441 -15.61 -34.08 -41.00
N PHE A 442 -14.63 -34.76 -40.41
CA PHE A 442 -13.80 -34.22 -39.34
C PHE A 442 -13.04 -32.96 -39.81
N LEU A 443 -12.34 -33.03 -40.95
CA LEU A 443 -11.59 -31.91 -41.51
C LEU A 443 -12.50 -30.73 -41.88
N ALA A 444 -13.62 -30.99 -42.57
CA ALA A 444 -14.59 -29.95 -42.91
C ALA A 444 -15.18 -29.27 -41.67
N LYS A 445 -15.47 -30.05 -40.62
CA LYS A 445 -15.99 -29.53 -39.36
C LYS A 445 -14.95 -28.70 -38.62
N LEU A 446 -13.70 -29.15 -38.59
CA LEU A 446 -12.60 -28.43 -37.97
C LEU A 446 -12.41 -27.05 -38.61
N GLN A 447 -12.43 -27.01 -39.94
CA GLN A 447 -12.35 -25.78 -40.72
C GLN A 447 -13.51 -24.83 -40.41
N SER A 448 -14.77 -25.32 -40.48
CA SER A 448 -15.95 -24.49 -40.17
C SER A 448 -16.02 -23.97 -38.73
N THR A 449 -15.38 -24.67 -37.79
CA THR A 449 -15.35 -24.29 -36.37
C THR A 449 -14.40 -23.11 -36.13
N ALA A 450 -13.34 -22.99 -36.93
CA ALA A 450 -12.41 -21.86 -36.89
C ALA A 450 -13.09 -20.56 -37.32
N ASP A 451 -13.83 -20.59 -38.44
CA ASP A 451 -14.50 -19.42 -39.01
C ASP A 451 -15.47 -18.76 -38.02
N ARG A 452 -16.18 -19.57 -37.23
CA ARG A 452 -17.13 -19.12 -36.20
C ARG A 452 -16.50 -18.38 -35.02
N LEU A 453 -15.19 -18.53 -34.82
CA LEU A 453 -14.48 -17.91 -33.69
C LEU A 453 -13.80 -16.60 -34.07
N GLY A 454 -13.94 -16.15 -35.32
CA GLY A 454 -13.29 -14.94 -35.82
C GLY A 454 -11.76 -15.05 -35.82
N ILE A 455 -11.22 -16.28 -35.83
CA ILE A 455 -9.79 -16.53 -35.94
C ILE A 455 -9.45 -16.52 -37.42
N ASP A 456 -8.68 -15.54 -37.89
CA ASP A 456 -8.24 -15.39 -39.28
C ASP A 456 -7.16 -16.43 -39.69
N ILE A 457 -7.14 -17.57 -38.99
CA ILE A 457 -6.24 -18.70 -39.22
C ILE A 457 -7.10 -19.94 -39.46
N SER A 458 -6.88 -20.58 -40.60
CA SER A 458 -7.50 -21.87 -40.90
C SER A 458 -7.00 -22.94 -39.93
N LEU A 459 -7.91 -23.46 -39.09
CA LEU A 459 -7.63 -24.59 -38.20
C LEU A 459 -7.68 -25.88 -39.01
N THR A 460 -6.51 -26.48 -39.23
CA THR A 460 -6.39 -27.75 -39.97
C THR A 460 -5.54 -28.75 -39.17
N ALA A 461 -5.53 -30.01 -39.64
CA ALA A 461 -4.65 -31.03 -39.09
C ALA A 461 -4.06 -31.90 -40.20
N SER A 462 -2.83 -32.35 -39.98
CA SER A 462 -2.17 -33.38 -40.77
C SER A 462 -2.42 -34.73 -40.11
N ILE A 463 -3.04 -35.65 -40.83
CA ILE A 463 -3.55 -36.91 -40.25
C ILE A 463 -2.89 -38.11 -40.92
N GLY A 464 -2.33 -39.02 -40.13
CA GLY A 464 -1.74 -40.26 -40.61
C GLY A 464 -2.55 -41.46 -40.14
N ILE A 465 -2.84 -42.38 -41.05
CA ILE A 465 -3.72 -43.53 -40.77
C ILE A 465 -3.01 -44.82 -41.12
N VAL A 466 -3.06 -45.78 -40.20
CA VAL A 466 -2.65 -47.16 -40.47
C VAL A 466 -3.77 -48.11 -40.06
N LEU A 467 -4.05 -49.08 -40.91
CA LEU A 467 -4.97 -50.17 -40.61
C LEU A 467 -4.17 -51.35 -40.04
N THR A 468 -4.71 -52.04 -39.04
CA THR A 468 -4.11 -53.27 -38.52
C THR A 468 -3.96 -54.33 -39.62
N GLU A 469 -4.85 -54.29 -40.60
CA GLU A 469 -4.76 -55.06 -41.84
C GLU A 469 -3.61 -54.52 -42.71
N GLY A 470 -2.43 -55.15 -42.62
CA GLY A 470 -1.26 -54.85 -43.44
C GLY A 470 0.04 -54.61 -42.67
N VAL A 471 -0.06 -54.19 -41.39
CA VAL A 471 1.11 -53.86 -40.56
C VAL A 471 1.19 -54.70 -39.28
N GLY A 472 0.09 -55.34 -38.89
CA GLY A 472 0.00 -56.14 -37.67
C GLY A 472 -0.72 -55.41 -36.54
N ARG A 473 -0.54 -55.89 -35.31
CA ARG A 473 -1.25 -55.40 -34.12
C ARG A 473 -0.34 -54.96 -32.98
N ASP A 474 0.93 -54.74 -33.28
CA ASP A 474 1.86 -54.13 -32.34
C ASP A 474 1.59 -52.61 -32.30
N ILE A 475 1.27 -52.07 -31.12
CA ILE A 475 0.91 -50.66 -30.98
C ILE A 475 2.06 -49.73 -31.33
N ASP A 476 3.30 -50.11 -31.04
CA ASP A 476 4.47 -49.28 -31.33
C ASP A 476 4.71 -49.20 -32.83
N ILE A 477 4.52 -50.32 -33.55
CA ILE A 477 4.59 -50.35 -35.01
C ILE A 477 3.46 -49.52 -35.64
N LEU A 478 2.23 -49.65 -35.11
CA LEU A 478 1.09 -48.87 -35.61
C LEU A 478 1.31 -47.37 -35.40
N LEU A 479 1.79 -46.95 -34.23
CA LEU A 479 2.11 -45.55 -33.95
C LEU A 479 3.18 -45.03 -34.91
N HIS A 480 4.28 -45.77 -35.08
CA HIS A 480 5.36 -45.40 -35.99
C HIS A 480 4.88 -45.25 -37.44
N CYS A 481 4.08 -46.21 -37.94
CA CYS A 481 3.54 -46.16 -39.29
C CYS A 481 2.53 -45.01 -39.48
N SER A 482 1.70 -44.74 -38.46
CA SER A 482 0.77 -43.61 -38.50
C SER A 482 1.49 -42.26 -38.49
N ASP A 483 2.59 -42.13 -37.74
CA ASP A 483 3.41 -40.91 -37.72
C ASP A 483 4.11 -40.67 -39.07
N MET A 484 4.65 -41.72 -39.70
CA MET A 484 5.16 -41.62 -41.07
C MET A 484 4.09 -41.15 -42.07
N ALA A 485 2.85 -41.59 -41.90
CA ALA A 485 1.73 -41.13 -42.71
C ALA A 485 1.37 -39.66 -42.43
N VAL A 486 1.48 -39.17 -41.19
CA VAL A 486 1.36 -37.73 -40.86
C VAL A 486 2.41 -36.93 -41.62
N TYR A 487 3.67 -37.38 -41.62
CA TYR A 487 4.74 -36.71 -42.35
C TYR A 487 4.43 -36.61 -43.85
N ARG A 488 3.90 -37.68 -44.46
CA ARG A 488 3.45 -37.64 -45.86
C ARG A 488 2.29 -36.67 -46.07
N ALA A 489 1.32 -36.59 -45.15
CA ALA A 489 0.23 -35.62 -45.21
C ALA A 489 0.76 -34.18 -45.18
N LYS A 490 1.78 -33.90 -44.34
CA LYS A 490 2.47 -32.60 -44.29
C LYS A 490 3.15 -32.27 -45.62
N GLN A 491 3.88 -33.22 -46.22
CA GLN A 491 4.54 -33.04 -47.52
C GLN A 491 3.56 -32.74 -48.67
N LEU A 492 2.38 -33.34 -48.62
CA LEU A 492 1.34 -33.12 -49.64
C LEU A 492 0.62 -31.77 -49.50
N GLY A 493 0.94 -30.96 -48.48
CA GLY A 493 0.44 -29.60 -48.31
C GLY A 493 -0.48 -29.38 -47.10
N LYS A 494 -0.33 -30.19 -46.03
CA LYS A 494 -1.09 -30.09 -44.76
C LYS A 494 -2.62 -30.18 -44.95
N GLY A 495 -3.37 -30.10 -43.84
CA GLY A 495 -4.84 -30.05 -43.82
C GLY A 495 -5.54 -31.23 -44.51
N ARG A 496 -4.93 -32.41 -44.43
CA ARG A 496 -5.38 -33.62 -45.12
C ARG A 496 -4.93 -34.85 -44.36
N TYR A 497 -5.41 -36.00 -44.82
CA TYR A 497 -4.97 -37.28 -44.33
C TYR A 497 -4.17 -38.08 -45.36
N ALA A 498 -3.32 -38.99 -44.89
CA ALA A 498 -2.65 -40.00 -45.71
C ALA A 498 -2.73 -41.37 -45.02
N PHE A 499 -2.92 -42.42 -45.82
CA PHE A 499 -2.82 -43.80 -45.36
C PHE A 499 -1.40 -44.31 -45.50
N TYR A 500 -0.89 -45.00 -44.50
CA TYR A 500 0.37 -45.72 -44.57
C TYR A 500 0.32 -46.80 -45.67
N HIS A 501 1.42 -46.93 -46.41
CA HIS A 501 1.61 -47.92 -47.46
C HIS A 501 3.02 -48.50 -47.29
N THR A 502 3.18 -49.82 -47.45
CA THR A 502 4.47 -50.50 -47.27
C THR A 502 5.58 -50.00 -48.22
N SER A 503 5.21 -49.32 -49.31
CA SER A 503 6.16 -48.63 -50.20
C SER A 503 6.72 -47.32 -49.63
N MET A 504 6.33 -46.93 -48.41
CA MET A 504 6.89 -45.77 -47.69
C MET A 504 8.15 -46.11 -46.89
N VAL A 505 8.71 -47.31 -47.06
CA VAL A 505 9.94 -47.76 -46.38
C VAL A 505 11.19 -47.16 -47.05
N GLU A 506 12.06 -46.58 -46.21
CA GLU A 506 13.35 -45.87 -46.42
C GLU A 506 13.24 -44.34 -46.56
N VAL A 507 13.90 -43.52 -45.71
CA VAL A 507 15.35 -43.42 -45.37
C VAL A 507 15.55 -42.88 -43.92
N PRO A 508 16.70 -43.13 -43.23
CA PRO A 508 16.82 -43.34 -41.78
C PRO A 508 17.13 -42.12 -40.89
N ILE A 509 17.06 -42.39 -39.59
CA ILE A 509 17.45 -41.60 -38.41
C ILE A 509 18.88 -41.03 -38.52
N PHE A 510 19.02 -39.70 -38.37
CA PHE A 510 20.13 -38.94 -37.76
C PHE A 510 19.56 -37.53 -37.48
N SER A 511 19.69 -36.87 -36.32
CA SER A 511 20.53 -37.00 -35.13
C SER A 511 19.81 -36.38 -33.93
#